data_AF-A0A6I6UQV8-F1
#
_entry.id   AF-A0A6I6UQV8-F1
#
_cell.length_a   1.000
_cell.length_b   1.000
_cell.length_c   1.000
_cell.angle_alpha   90.00
_cell.angle_beta   90.00
_cell.angle_gamma   90.00
#
_symmetry.space_group_name_H-M   'P 1'
#
loop_
_entity.id
_entity.type
_entity.pdbx_description
1 polymer ?
#
loop_
_entity_poly.entity_id
_entity_poly.type
_entity_poly.pdbx_seq_one_letter_code
_entity_poly.pdbx_strand_id
1 'polypeptide(L)'
;MKARLSKWRLFSVVAMLALVLSGCGEPFLSTLQPAGEVAQTQYDLMILATLIMVLVIIVVMVVYMVAIVRFRRKKGDTKIPKQVEGSHTLEIVWTVIPIILLLILAVPTVTATFQLADTKAMDKKDADGNREALVVNVRANLYWWEFEYPDEKIITSQDLVVPTDQKVYFNVTASDVKHSFWIPAAGGKIDTNVDGVNKFFLEFDGKKAEEAGGLFYGKCAELCGPSHALMDFKVKALPKEEFTAWVEDMKNAGEPKPTSDLAQQGQEIFNKKCLSCHAVSPQDGRPESARLAPNLSNFGERSRIAGVLDHNKEELKNWISDPEQYKPGNKMTGTYGNLQEDEIDALAEYLMGLKVQD
;
A
#
# COMPACT_ATOMS: atom_id res chain seq x y z
N MET A 1 -30.64 -28.10 -36.33
CA MET A 1 -30.95 -27.35 -35.09
C MET A 1 -29.94 -27.51 -33.95
N LYS A 2 -29.26 -28.65 -33.75
CA LYS A 2 -28.34 -28.87 -32.61
C LYS A 2 -27.10 -27.96 -32.55
N ALA A 3 -26.61 -27.42 -33.67
CA ALA A 3 -25.43 -26.55 -33.68
C ALA A 3 -25.68 -25.08 -33.27
N ARG A 4 -26.95 -24.61 -33.31
CA ARG A 4 -27.29 -23.21 -32.98
C ARG A 4 -27.41 -22.97 -31.47
N LEU A 5 -27.84 -23.99 -30.72
CA LEU A 5 -27.93 -24.00 -29.25
C LEU A 5 -26.57 -24.01 -28.54
N SER A 6 -25.52 -24.54 -29.18
CA SER A 6 -24.15 -24.55 -28.64
C SER A 6 -23.54 -23.14 -28.55
N LYS A 7 -23.85 -22.26 -29.51
CA LYS A 7 -23.34 -20.88 -29.50
C LYS A 7 -23.99 -20.02 -28.41
N TRP A 8 -25.26 -20.26 -28.10
CA TRP A 8 -25.95 -19.56 -27.00
C TRP A 8 -25.42 -19.96 -25.63
N ARG A 9 -25.14 -21.25 -25.40
CA ARG A 9 -24.52 -21.70 -24.14
C ARG A 9 -23.13 -21.10 -23.93
N LEU A 10 -22.31 -21.03 -24.99
CA LEU A 10 -20.99 -20.40 -24.90
C LEU A 10 -21.12 -18.89 -24.62
N PHE A 11 -22.05 -18.21 -25.29
CA PHE A 11 -22.31 -16.79 -25.04
C PHE A 11 -22.79 -16.53 -23.61
N SER A 12 -23.67 -17.37 -23.07
CA SER A 12 -24.12 -17.29 -21.67
C SER A 12 -22.99 -17.52 -20.67
N VAL A 13 -22.09 -18.48 -20.94
CA VAL A 13 -20.92 -18.74 -20.07
C VAL A 13 -19.94 -17.57 -20.13
N VAL A 14 -19.67 -17.00 -21.31
CA VAL A 14 -18.79 -15.83 -21.46
C VAL A 14 -19.40 -14.59 -20.83
N ALA A 15 -20.71 -14.37 -20.98
CA ALA A 15 -21.42 -13.26 -20.36
C ALA A 15 -21.44 -13.38 -18.82
N MET A 16 -21.65 -14.59 -18.30
CA MET A 16 -21.59 -14.87 -16.86
C MET A 16 -20.17 -14.68 -16.32
N LEU A 17 -19.15 -15.10 -17.06
CA LEU A 17 -17.75 -14.85 -16.70
C LEU A 17 -17.41 -13.36 -16.71
N ALA A 18 -17.89 -12.61 -17.70
CA ALA A 18 -17.72 -11.15 -17.77
C ALA A 18 -18.40 -10.42 -16.61
N LEU A 19 -19.58 -10.88 -16.18
CA LEU A 19 -20.29 -10.39 -14.99
C LEU A 19 -19.55 -10.73 -13.69
N VAL A 20 -18.91 -11.89 -13.60
CA VAL A 20 -18.08 -12.26 -12.43
C VAL A 20 -16.77 -11.45 -12.40
N LEU A 21 -16.26 -11.04 -13.55
CA LEU A 21 -15.06 -10.20 -13.66
C LEU A 21 -15.32 -8.71 -13.45
N SER A 22 -16.58 -8.25 -13.44
CA SER A 22 -16.94 -6.84 -13.18
C SER A 22 -17.09 -6.55 -11.67
N GLY A 23 -16.12 -6.98 -10.87
CA GLY A 23 -16.12 -6.68 -9.43
C GLY A 23 -15.93 -5.18 -9.18
N CYS A 24 -16.81 -4.57 -8.38
CA CYS A 24 -16.56 -3.25 -7.81
C CYS A 24 -15.44 -3.39 -6.77
N GLY A 25 -14.28 -2.77 -7.04
CA GLY A 25 -13.19 -2.67 -6.08
C GLY A 25 -13.26 -1.37 -5.29
N GLU A 26 -12.63 -1.36 -4.11
CA GLU A 26 -12.33 -0.10 -3.40
C GLU A 26 -11.47 0.80 -4.30
N PRO A 27 -11.85 2.07 -4.49
CA PRO A 27 -11.06 3.01 -5.28
C PRO A 27 -9.61 3.06 -4.78
N PHE A 28 -8.66 3.01 -5.71
CA PHE A 28 -7.23 3.21 -5.42
C PHE A 28 -6.59 2.19 -4.45
N LEU A 29 -7.21 1.01 -4.30
CA LEU A 29 -6.58 -0.18 -3.72
C LEU A 29 -5.79 -1.00 -4.77
N SER A 30 -6.05 -0.74 -6.06
CA SER A 30 -5.54 -1.52 -7.19
C SER A 30 -4.35 -0.84 -7.87
N THR A 31 -3.35 -1.65 -8.28
CA THR A 31 -2.24 -1.20 -9.14
C THR A 31 -2.67 -0.86 -10.57
N LEU A 32 -3.91 -1.21 -10.96
CA LEU A 32 -4.47 -0.91 -12.27
C LEU A 32 -5.08 0.51 -12.36
N GLN A 33 -5.12 1.23 -11.24
CA GLN A 33 -5.57 2.62 -11.15
C GLN A 33 -4.44 3.47 -10.55
N PRO A 34 -3.36 3.74 -11.31
CA PRO A 34 -2.24 4.53 -10.82
C PRO A 34 -2.68 5.95 -10.45
N ALA A 35 -2.14 6.46 -9.34
CA ALA A 35 -2.43 7.75 -8.74
C ALA A 35 -1.14 8.53 -8.40
N GLY A 36 -0.08 8.32 -9.17
CA GLY A 36 1.23 8.92 -8.97
C GLY A 36 2.18 8.61 -10.13
N GLU A 37 3.24 9.41 -10.27
CA GLU A 37 4.25 9.25 -11.35
C GLU A 37 4.86 7.84 -11.37
N VAL A 38 5.21 7.32 -10.18
CA VAL A 38 5.84 6.00 -10.02
C VAL A 38 4.91 4.90 -10.47
N ALA A 39 3.67 4.88 -9.95
CA ALA A 39 2.66 3.90 -10.35
C ALA A 39 2.32 4.01 -11.85
N GLN A 40 2.22 5.22 -12.41
CA GLN A 40 1.92 5.41 -13.83
C GLN A 40 3.02 4.81 -14.71
N THR A 41 4.28 5.07 -14.39
CA THR A 41 5.43 4.50 -15.11
C THR A 41 5.41 2.96 -15.07
N GLN A 42 5.11 2.38 -13.90
CA GLN A 42 4.98 0.93 -13.74
C GLN A 42 3.79 0.36 -14.52
N TYR A 43 2.65 1.06 -14.52
CA TYR A 43 1.47 0.69 -15.27
C TYR A 43 1.74 0.69 -16.79
N ASP A 44 2.42 1.71 -17.31
CA ASP A 44 2.75 1.79 -18.74
C ASP A 44 3.66 0.64 -19.18
N LEU A 45 4.65 0.28 -18.36
CA LEU A 45 5.50 -0.90 -18.59
C LEU A 45 4.70 -2.20 -18.57
N MET A 46 3.77 -2.34 -17.62
CA MET A 46 2.88 -3.50 -17.53
C MET A 46 1.97 -3.61 -18.75
N ILE A 47 1.43 -2.49 -19.24
CA ILE A 47 0.62 -2.47 -20.47
C ILE A 47 1.47 -2.85 -21.68
N LEU A 48 2.68 -2.30 -21.81
CA LEU A 48 3.61 -2.67 -22.89
C LEU A 48 3.91 -4.18 -22.88
N ALA A 49 4.29 -4.72 -21.72
CA ALA A 49 4.55 -6.16 -21.56
C ALA A 49 3.33 -7.00 -21.91
N THR A 50 2.15 -6.58 -21.45
CA THR A 50 0.88 -7.27 -21.71
C THR A 50 0.55 -7.28 -23.20
N LEU A 51 0.71 -6.15 -23.90
CA LEU A 51 0.47 -6.06 -25.35
C LEU A 51 1.39 -7.01 -26.14
N ILE A 52 2.68 -7.07 -25.78
CA ILE A 52 3.63 -7.99 -26.40
C ILE A 52 3.23 -9.45 -26.16
N MET A 53 2.89 -9.81 -24.91
CA MET A 53 2.46 -11.17 -24.56
C MET A 53 1.18 -11.57 -25.30
N VAL A 54 0.16 -10.71 -25.32
CA VAL A 54 -1.10 -10.95 -26.03
C VAL A 54 -0.86 -11.12 -27.53
N LEU A 55 -0.02 -10.29 -28.15
CA LEU A 55 0.35 -10.43 -29.56
C LEU A 55 0.96 -11.81 -29.86
N VAL A 56 1.94 -12.23 -29.06
CA VAL A 56 2.61 -13.55 -29.23
C VAL A 56 1.60 -14.68 -29.06
N ILE A 57 0.74 -14.62 -28.03
CA ILE A 57 -0.30 -15.62 -27.81
C ILE A 57 -1.24 -15.69 -29.01
N ILE A 58 -1.71 -14.55 -29.53
CA ILE A 58 -2.59 -14.52 -30.70
C ILE A 58 -1.92 -15.20 -31.91
N VAL A 59 -0.66 -14.86 -32.20
CA VAL A 59 0.08 -15.44 -33.33
C VAL A 59 0.21 -16.96 -33.17
N VAL A 60 0.64 -17.43 -31.99
CA VAL A 60 0.78 -18.86 -31.71
C VAL A 60 -0.56 -19.58 -31.81
N MET A 61 -1.62 -19.01 -31.24
CA MET A 61 -2.96 -19.58 -31.28
C MET A 61 -3.53 -19.65 -32.71
N VAL A 62 -3.27 -18.64 -33.54
CA VAL A 62 -3.66 -18.65 -34.95
C VAL A 62 -2.92 -19.74 -35.72
N VAL A 63 -1.59 -19.82 -35.58
CA VAL A 63 -0.79 -20.86 -36.25
C VAL A 63 -1.24 -22.25 -35.81
N TYR A 64 -1.45 -22.44 -34.51
CA TYR A 64 -1.91 -23.70 -33.93
C TYR A 64 -3.31 -24.09 -34.45
N MET A 65 -4.25 -23.12 -34.49
CA MET A 65 -5.59 -23.36 -35.01
C MET A 65 -5.58 -23.68 -36.51
N VAL A 66 -4.77 -22.97 -37.29
CA VAL A 66 -4.55 -23.28 -38.72
C VAL A 66 -4.00 -24.69 -38.86
N ALA A 67 -3.00 -25.08 -38.06
CA ALA A 67 -2.41 -26.40 -38.12
C ALA A 67 -3.45 -27.50 -37.84
N ILE A 68 -4.23 -27.34 -36.77
CA ILE A 68 -5.30 -28.29 -36.41
C ILE A 68 -6.36 -28.36 -37.52
N VAL A 69 -6.85 -27.23 -38.03
CA VAL A 69 -7.95 -27.22 -39.00
C VAL A 69 -7.49 -27.72 -40.37
N ARG A 70 -6.31 -27.30 -40.82
CA ARG A 70 -5.79 -27.56 -42.17
C ARG A 70 -5.18 -28.94 -42.33
N PHE A 71 -4.54 -29.47 -41.28
CA PHE A 71 -3.86 -30.77 -41.30
C PHE A 71 -4.59 -31.86 -40.51
N ARG A 72 -5.85 -31.63 -40.11
CA ARG A 72 -6.70 -32.68 -39.52
C ARG A 72 -6.84 -33.86 -40.49
N ARG A 73 -6.42 -35.05 -40.05
CA ARG A 73 -6.60 -36.29 -40.81
C ARG A 73 -8.09 -36.57 -41.04
N LYS A 74 -8.48 -36.76 -42.29
CA LYS A 74 -9.86 -37.13 -42.66
C LYS A 74 -10.07 -38.63 -42.46
N LYS A 75 -11.32 -39.03 -42.19
CA LYS A 75 -11.68 -40.44 -42.06
C LYS A 75 -11.38 -41.16 -43.38
N GLY A 76 -10.55 -42.21 -43.33
CA GLY A 76 -10.14 -43.00 -44.50
C GLY A 76 -8.86 -42.52 -45.21
N ASP A 77 -8.21 -41.46 -44.75
CA ASP A 77 -6.93 -41.03 -45.32
C ASP A 77 -5.78 -41.92 -44.80
N THR A 78 -5.13 -42.67 -45.69
CA THR A 78 -3.98 -43.55 -45.38
C THR A 78 -2.64 -42.98 -45.87
N LYS A 79 -2.63 -41.78 -46.45
CA LYS A 79 -1.40 -41.19 -47.00
C LYS A 79 -0.43 -40.77 -45.90
N ILE A 80 0.85 -41.04 -46.13
CA ILE A 80 1.95 -40.52 -45.30
C ILE A 80 2.19 -39.05 -45.72
N PRO A 81 2.23 -38.08 -44.78
CA PRO A 81 2.51 -36.68 -45.10
C PRO A 81 3.93 -36.50 -45.63
N LYS A 82 4.19 -35.38 -46.32
CA LYS A 82 5.55 -35.04 -46.76
C LYS A 82 6.47 -34.97 -45.55
N GLN A 83 7.53 -35.79 -45.55
CA GLN A 83 8.55 -35.77 -44.50
C GLN A 83 9.42 -34.53 -44.73
N VAL A 84 9.26 -33.54 -43.85
CA VAL A 84 10.05 -32.31 -43.83
C VAL A 84 10.78 -32.25 -42.49
N GLU A 85 12.11 -32.12 -42.53
CA GLU A 85 12.92 -32.18 -41.30
C GLU A 85 13.07 -30.82 -40.62
N GLY A 86 12.84 -29.71 -41.32
CA GLY A 86 12.91 -28.38 -40.75
C GLY A 86 12.98 -27.27 -41.79
N SER A 87 13.24 -26.06 -41.31
CA SER A 87 13.50 -24.89 -42.14
C SER A 87 14.42 -23.93 -41.39
N HIS A 88 15.67 -23.83 -41.80
CA HIS A 88 16.62 -22.88 -41.22
C HIS A 88 16.13 -21.43 -41.28
N THR A 89 15.37 -21.07 -42.32
CA THR A 89 14.80 -19.74 -42.43
C THR A 89 13.76 -19.47 -41.34
N LEU A 90 12.86 -20.43 -41.06
CA LEU A 90 11.90 -20.31 -39.96
C LEU A 90 12.61 -20.33 -38.60
N GLU A 91 13.65 -21.15 -38.47
CA GLU A 91 14.47 -21.23 -37.26
C GLU A 91 15.08 -19.88 -36.88
N ILE A 92 15.65 -19.18 -37.86
CA ILE A 92 16.22 -17.85 -37.65
C ILE A 92 15.10 -16.86 -37.28
N VAL A 93 13.98 -16.86 -38.02
CA VAL A 93 12.89 -15.90 -37.82
C VAL A 93 12.30 -16.00 -36.42
N TRP A 94 11.94 -17.20 -35.95
CA TRP A 94 11.35 -17.37 -34.62
C TRP A 94 12.35 -17.22 -33.48
N THR A 95 13.65 -17.12 -33.77
CA THR A 95 14.69 -16.86 -32.77
C THR A 95 14.95 -15.36 -32.67
N VAL A 96 15.06 -14.67 -33.82
CA VAL A 96 15.32 -13.23 -33.89
C VAL A 96 14.13 -12.42 -33.39
N ILE A 97 12.89 -12.81 -33.72
CA ILE A 97 11.69 -12.05 -33.30
C ILE A 97 11.58 -11.96 -31.77
N PRO A 98 11.64 -13.06 -30.99
CA PRO A 98 11.62 -12.97 -29.52
C PRO A 98 12.75 -12.11 -28.95
N ILE A 99 13.97 -12.18 -29.51
CA ILE A 99 15.09 -11.34 -29.05
C ILE A 99 14.76 -9.86 -29.24
N ILE A 100 14.22 -9.47 -30.39
CA ILE A 100 13.80 -8.08 -30.64
C ILE A 100 12.69 -7.65 -29.68
N LEU A 101 11.68 -8.49 -29.48
CA LEU A 101 10.58 -8.20 -28.54
C LEU A 101 11.08 -8.02 -27.11
N LEU A 102 12.05 -8.85 -26.68
CA LEU A 102 12.69 -8.70 -25.37
C LEU A 102 13.49 -7.41 -25.26
N LEU A 103 14.21 -6.99 -26.30
CA LEU A 103 14.94 -5.71 -26.28
C LEU A 103 14.00 -4.51 -26.17
N ILE A 104 12.85 -4.55 -26.87
CA ILE A 104 11.81 -3.51 -26.79
C ILE A 104 11.28 -3.36 -25.36
N LEU A 105 11.15 -4.45 -24.62
CA LEU A 105 10.72 -4.42 -23.21
C LEU A 105 11.86 -4.07 -22.25
N ALA A 106 13.05 -4.62 -22.48
CA ALA A 106 14.18 -4.52 -21.55
C ALA A 106 14.71 -3.09 -21.42
N VAL A 107 14.84 -2.36 -22.54
CA VAL A 107 15.37 -0.98 -22.53
C VAL A 107 14.55 -0.06 -21.62
N PRO A 108 13.23 0.13 -21.84
CA PRO A 108 12.44 1.01 -20.97
C PRO A 108 12.37 0.49 -19.52
N THR A 109 12.36 -0.83 -19.32
CA THR A 109 12.36 -1.42 -17.96
C THR A 109 13.63 -1.04 -17.19
N VAL A 110 14.80 -1.17 -17.81
CA VAL A 110 16.08 -0.82 -17.17
C VAL A 110 16.16 0.68 -16.91
N THR A 111 15.76 1.52 -17.89
CA THR A 111 15.74 2.98 -17.72
C THR A 111 14.84 3.40 -16.57
N ALA A 112 13.60 2.90 -16.51
CA ALA A 112 12.67 3.19 -15.44
C ALA A 112 13.19 2.69 -14.08
N THR A 113 13.83 1.52 -14.03
CA THR A 113 14.42 0.99 -12.79
C THR A 113 15.46 1.96 -12.20
N PHE A 114 16.37 2.49 -13.03
CA PHE A 114 17.36 3.46 -12.56
C PHE A 114 16.75 4.81 -12.19
N GLN A 115 15.74 5.28 -12.92
CA GLN A 115 15.05 6.54 -12.63
C GLN A 115 14.30 6.48 -11.30
N LEU A 116 13.56 5.39 -11.06
CA LEU A 116 12.77 5.20 -9.84
C LEU A 116 13.64 4.89 -8.61
N ALA A 117 14.89 4.45 -8.82
CA ALA A 117 15.87 4.26 -7.76
C ALA A 117 16.68 5.54 -7.43
N ASP A 118 16.50 6.66 -8.14
CA ASP A 118 17.27 7.88 -7.89
C ASP A 118 16.71 8.66 -6.68
N THR A 119 17.31 8.39 -5.51
CA THR A 119 16.97 9.06 -4.26
C THR A 119 17.98 10.16 -3.87
N LYS A 120 18.83 10.64 -4.79
CA LYS A 120 19.87 11.63 -4.47
C LYS A 120 19.33 12.95 -3.93
N ALA A 121 18.09 13.29 -4.25
CA ALA A 121 17.43 14.48 -3.74
C ALA A 121 17.26 14.46 -2.21
N MET A 122 17.19 13.28 -1.59
CA MET A 122 17.10 13.13 -0.12
C MET A 122 18.30 13.72 0.62
N ASP A 123 19.47 13.68 -0.02
CA ASP A 123 20.73 14.11 0.59
C ASP A 123 21.06 15.58 0.25
N LYS A 124 20.26 16.23 -0.60
CA LYS A 124 20.43 17.65 -0.94
C LYS A 124 19.94 18.53 0.19
N LYS A 125 20.75 19.55 0.48
CA LYS A 125 20.47 20.56 1.51
C LYS A 125 20.64 21.95 0.93
N ASP A 126 19.81 22.87 1.41
CA ASP A 126 19.91 24.28 1.11
C ASP A 126 21.12 24.92 1.82
N ALA A 127 21.31 26.23 1.61
CA ALA A 127 22.40 26.99 2.21
C ALA A 127 22.35 27.03 3.75
N ASP A 128 21.17 26.85 4.33
CA ASP A 128 20.91 26.84 5.77
C ASP A 128 21.04 25.43 6.38
N GLY A 129 21.30 24.41 5.55
CA GLY A 129 21.49 23.03 5.96
C GLY A 129 20.21 22.22 6.12
N ASN A 130 19.06 22.77 5.72
CA ASN A 130 17.77 22.08 5.70
C ASN A 130 17.64 21.21 4.45
N ARG A 131 16.93 20.09 4.56
CA ARG A 131 16.62 19.27 3.38
C ARG A 131 15.63 20.01 2.48
N GLU A 132 15.89 20.00 1.18
CA GLU A 132 14.95 20.55 0.19
C GLU A 132 13.77 19.61 -0.06
N ALA A 133 14.00 18.30 0.08
CA ALA A 133 13.02 17.26 -0.17
C ALA A 133 12.32 16.84 1.13
N LEU A 134 11.00 16.61 1.06
CA LEU A 134 10.26 16.00 2.17
C LEU A 134 10.70 14.54 2.35
N VAL A 135 11.29 14.25 3.49
CA VAL A 135 11.74 12.90 3.88
C VAL A 135 10.90 12.41 5.04
N VAL A 136 10.33 11.22 4.92
CA VAL A 136 9.59 10.52 5.99
C VAL A 136 10.34 9.24 6.35
N ASN A 137 10.66 9.09 7.63
CA ASN A 137 11.17 7.84 8.17
C ASN A 137 9.98 6.93 8.51
N VAL A 138 9.92 5.77 7.86
CA VAL A 138 8.90 4.75 8.07
C VAL A 138 9.51 3.61 8.85
N ARG A 139 8.87 3.27 9.97
CA ARG A 139 9.27 2.13 10.78
C ARG A 139 8.13 1.13 10.92
N ALA A 140 8.38 -0.09 10.44
CA ALA A 140 7.45 -1.21 10.56
C ALA A 140 7.62 -1.91 11.91
N ASN A 141 6.50 -2.26 12.54
CA ASN A 141 6.44 -2.97 13.81
C ASN A 141 5.34 -4.05 13.73
N LEU A 142 5.44 -5.15 14.48
CA LEU A 142 4.32 -6.11 14.60
C LEU A 142 3.16 -5.50 15.42
N TYR A 143 2.00 -5.16 14.88
CA TYR A 143 1.57 -5.10 13.46
C TYR A 143 0.98 -3.71 13.16
N TRP A 144 1.85 -2.71 13.14
CA TRP A 144 1.53 -1.29 13.01
C TRP A 144 2.70 -0.50 12.39
N TRP A 145 2.40 0.71 11.91
CA TRP A 145 3.34 1.58 11.20
C TRP A 145 3.57 2.90 11.94
N GLU A 146 4.84 3.27 12.10
CA GLU A 146 5.27 4.58 12.60
C GLU A 146 5.74 5.46 11.42
N PHE A 147 5.36 6.73 11.46
CA PHE A 147 5.77 7.74 10.50
C PHE A 147 6.42 8.90 11.24
N GLU A 148 7.69 9.12 10.97
CA GLU A 148 8.47 10.21 11.55
C GLU A 148 8.88 11.20 10.46
N TYR A 149 8.59 12.47 10.71
CA TYR A 149 8.94 13.63 9.88
C TYR A 149 10.09 14.34 10.60
N PRO A 150 11.34 13.99 10.29
CA PRO A 150 12.50 14.37 11.10
C PRO A 150 12.78 15.89 11.09
N ASP A 151 12.50 16.58 9.99
CA ASP A 151 12.72 18.03 9.88
C ASP A 151 11.66 18.80 10.67
N GLU A 152 10.43 18.28 10.68
CA GLU A 152 9.30 18.83 11.38
C GLU A 152 9.24 18.41 12.85
N LYS A 153 10.01 17.39 13.24
CA LYS A 153 10.01 16.73 14.56
C LYS A 153 8.62 16.21 14.94
N ILE A 154 7.94 15.62 13.97
CA ILE A 154 6.61 15.03 14.15
C ILE A 154 6.73 13.51 14.08
N ILE A 155 6.12 12.83 15.04
CA ILE A 155 5.94 11.37 15.02
C ILE A 155 4.44 11.09 15.10
N THR A 156 3.94 10.34 14.13
CA THR A 156 2.58 9.81 14.12
C THR A 156 2.60 8.32 13.78
N SER A 157 1.44 7.69 13.71
CA SER A 157 1.31 6.26 13.44
C SER A 157 -0.01 5.96 12.75
N GLN A 158 -0.04 4.86 11.99
CA GLN A 158 -1.19 4.33 11.24
C GLN A 158 -1.75 5.20 10.11
N ASP A 159 -1.71 6.52 10.23
CA ASP A 159 -2.09 7.47 9.18
C ASP A 159 -0.84 8.24 8.75
N LEU A 160 -0.41 8.03 7.52
CA LEU A 160 0.64 8.79 6.86
C LEU A 160 0.00 10.03 6.21
N VAL A 161 0.52 11.23 6.46
CA VAL A 161 0.04 12.46 5.81
C VAL A 161 1.11 12.95 4.83
N VAL A 162 0.72 13.21 3.59
CA VAL A 162 1.64 13.61 2.51
C VAL A 162 1.02 14.72 1.65
N PRO A 163 1.84 15.63 1.09
CA PRO A 163 1.35 16.58 0.11
C PRO A 163 1.19 15.94 -1.28
N THR A 164 0.24 16.44 -2.07
CA THR A 164 0.08 16.09 -3.49
C THR A 164 1.09 16.83 -4.37
N ASP A 165 1.27 16.31 -5.59
CA ASP A 165 2.01 16.95 -6.69
C ASP A 165 3.47 17.28 -6.37
N GLN A 166 4.07 16.51 -5.46
CA GLN A 166 5.50 16.52 -5.18
C GLN A 166 6.00 15.16 -4.71
N LYS A 167 7.30 14.93 -4.87
CA LYS A 167 7.96 13.70 -4.44
C LYS A 167 8.12 13.68 -2.92
N VAL A 168 7.62 12.61 -2.32
CA VAL A 168 7.85 12.29 -0.91
C VAL A 168 8.84 11.13 -0.86
N TYR A 169 9.93 11.34 -0.16
CA TYR A 169 11.00 10.37 -0.03
C TYR A 169 10.86 9.61 1.28
N PHE A 170 11.15 8.32 1.25
CA PHE A 170 10.98 7.45 2.39
C PHE A 170 12.29 6.74 2.73
N ASN A 171 12.69 6.83 3.99
CA ASN A 171 13.62 5.89 4.60
C ASN A 171 12.79 4.81 5.26
N VAL A 172 12.94 3.54 4.89
CA VAL A 172 12.13 2.46 5.44
C VAL A 172 13.00 1.45 6.20
N THR A 173 12.57 1.12 7.42
CA THR A 173 13.24 0.18 8.32
C THR A 173 12.22 -0.63 9.12
N ALA A 174 12.63 -1.75 9.71
CA ALA A 174 11.80 -2.56 10.59
C ALA A 174 12.40 -2.70 11.98
N SER A 175 11.54 -2.77 13.00
CA SER A 175 11.98 -2.90 14.41
C SER A 175 12.13 -4.34 14.88
N ASP A 176 11.50 -5.30 14.20
CA ASP A 176 11.40 -6.69 14.67
C ASP A 176 11.65 -7.74 13.58
N VAL A 177 10.77 -7.87 12.61
CA VAL A 177 10.88 -8.82 11.48
C VAL A 177 10.84 -8.07 10.15
N LYS A 178 11.04 -8.77 9.04
CA LYS A 178 10.85 -8.15 7.72
C LYS A 178 9.37 -7.84 7.49
N HIS A 179 9.12 -6.66 6.93
CA HIS A 179 7.82 -6.26 6.39
C HIS A 179 8.03 -5.69 4.98
N SER A 180 6.98 -5.19 4.35
CA SER A 180 7.11 -4.48 3.07
C SER A 180 6.10 -3.35 3.00
N PHE A 181 6.60 -2.13 2.85
CA PHE A 181 5.80 -0.92 2.81
C PHE A 181 5.24 -0.75 1.40
N TRP A 182 3.91 -0.74 1.28
CA TRP A 182 3.26 -0.70 -0.03
C TRP A 182 2.01 0.17 -0.04
N ILE A 183 1.91 1.04 -1.03
CA ILE A 183 0.73 1.85 -1.34
C ILE A 183 0.40 1.58 -2.82
N PRO A 184 -0.47 0.61 -3.15
CA PRO A 184 -0.62 0.08 -4.51
C PRO A 184 -0.90 1.13 -5.59
N ALA A 185 -1.71 2.13 -5.28
CA ALA A 185 -2.04 3.19 -6.24
C ALA A 185 -0.91 4.21 -6.45
N ALA A 186 0.01 4.37 -5.49
CA ALA A 186 1.10 5.35 -5.59
C ALA A 186 2.36 4.77 -6.22
N GLY A 187 2.64 3.47 -6.00
CA GLY A 187 3.77 2.80 -6.64
C GLY A 187 4.07 1.40 -6.10
N GLY A 188 5.24 0.90 -6.49
CA GLY A 188 5.74 -0.41 -6.08
C GLY A 188 6.08 -0.47 -4.59
N LYS A 189 6.04 -1.69 -4.03
CA LYS A 189 6.44 -1.94 -2.65
C LYS A 189 7.95 -1.87 -2.46
N ILE A 190 8.40 -1.59 -1.25
CA ILE A 190 9.79 -1.78 -0.83
C ILE A 190 9.84 -2.48 0.52
N ASP A 191 10.73 -3.46 0.66
CA ASP A 191 10.83 -4.23 1.89
C ASP A 191 11.46 -3.39 2.99
N THR A 192 10.91 -3.51 4.20
CA THR A 192 11.47 -2.89 5.40
C THR A 192 12.24 -3.96 6.17
N ASN A 193 13.56 -3.80 6.23
CA ASN A 193 14.46 -4.77 6.86
C ASN A 193 14.88 -4.29 8.25
N VAL A 194 15.23 -5.24 9.11
CA VAL A 194 15.79 -4.96 10.44
C VAL A 194 17.21 -4.37 10.32
N ASP A 195 17.96 -4.85 9.32
CA ASP A 195 19.29 -4.36 9.01
C ASP A 195 19.26 -3.43 7.79
N GLY A 196 19.93 -2.29 7.92
CA GLY A 196 20.04 -1.30 6.85
C GLY A 196 18.78 -0.44 6.67
N VAL A 197 18.87 0.52 5.77
CA VAL A 197 17.77 1.43 5.45
C VAL A 197 17.54 1.38 3.94
N ASN A 198 16.33 1.02 3.54
CA ASN A 198 15.92 1.10 2.16
C ASN A 198 15.37 2.50 1.88
N LYS A 199 15.63 3.01 0.68
CA LYS A 199 15.22 4.36 0.26
C LYS A 199 14.46 4.27 -1.05
N PHE A 200 13.36 5.02 -1.14
CA PHE A 200 12.63 5.22 -2.39
C PHE A 200 11.79 6.48 -2.28
N PHE A 201 11.03 6.81 -3.34
CA PHE A 201 10.08 7.91 -3.32
C PHE A 201 8.76 7.48 -3.92
N LEU A 202 7.70 8.20 -3.55
CA LEU A 202 6.40 8.15 -4.18
C LEU A 202 5.93 9.58 -4.45
N GLU A 203 4.95 9.69 -5.32
CA GLU A 203 4.25 10.94 -5.60
C GLU A 203 2.76 10.62 -5.68
N PHE A 204 1.93 11.58 -5.27
CA PHE A 204 0.48 11.46 -5.26
C PHE A 204 -0.08 12.56 -6.15
N ASP A 205 -0.72 12.19 -7.26
CA ASP A 205 -1.35 13.14 -8.17
C ASP A 205 -2.56 13.78 -7.49
N GLY A 206 -2.64 15.11 -7.49
CA GLY A 206 -3.68 15.84 -6.77
C GLY A 206 -5.10 15.56 -7.28
N LYS A 207 -5.28 15.36 -8.59
CA LYS A 207 -6.61 15.05 -9.15
C LYS A 207 -7.04 13.64 -8.79
N LYS A 208 -6.11 12.68 -8.82
CA LYS A 208 -6.36 11.30 -8.39
C LYS A 208 -6.62 11.21 -6.90
N ALA A 209 -5.94 12.02 -6.10
CA ALA A 209 -6.21 12.17 -4.67
C ALA A 209 -7.63 12.71 -4.43
N GLU A 210 -8.07 13.73 -5.17
CA GLU A 210 -9.45 14.23 -5.10
C GLU A 210 -10.48 13.16 -5.47
N GLU A 211 -10.26 12.42 -6.57
CA GLU A 211 -11.10 11.27 -6.96
C GLU A 211 -11.15 10.17 -5.87
N ALA A 212 -10.08 10.02 -5.08
CA ALA A 212 -9.98 9.08 -3.96
C ALA A 212 -10.60 9.60 -2.65
N GLY A 213 -11.09 10.85 -2.61
CA GLY A 213 -11.50 11.49 -1.37
C GLY A 213 -10.34 11.79 -0.41
N GLY A 214 -9.13 11.99 -0.95
CA GLY A 214 -7.91 12.29 -0.21
C GLY A 214 -7.31 11.10 0.56
N LEU A 215 -7.89 9.90 0.44
CA LEU A 215 -7.51 8.73 1.24
C LEU A 215 -7.04 7.56 0.37
N PHE A 216 -5.79 7.15 0.56
CA PHE A 216 -5.21 5.95 -0.04
C PHE A 216 -4.96 4.85 0.99
N TYR A 217 -4.82 3.63 0.49
CA TYR A 217 -4.67 2.43 1.31
C TYR A 217 -3.24 1.91 1.28
N GLY A 218 -2.64 1.82 2.46
CA GLY A 218 -1.33 1.23 2.67
C GLY A 218 -1.43 -0.18 3.24
N LYS A 219 -0.52 -1.07 2.83
CA LYS A 219 -0.47 -2.47 3.25
C LYS A 219 0.94 -2.93 3.59
N CYS A 220 1.02 -3.90 4.49
CA CYS A 220 2.18 -4.78 4.60
C CYS A 220 2.12 -5.84 3.49
N ALA A 221 3.21 -5.98 2.73
CA ALA A 221 3.30 -6.92 1.60
C ALA A 221 4.39 -7.98 1.75
N GLU A 222 4.82 -8.25 2.99
CA GLU A 222 5.73 -9.34 3.35
C GLU A 222 5.21 -10.05 4.60
N LEU A 223 5.15 -11.39 4.58
CA LEU A 223 4.51 -12.16 5.63
C LEU A 223 5.25 -11.98 6.96
N CYS A 224 4.66 -11.22 7.89
CA CYS A 224 5.29 -10.85 9.15
C CYS A 224 4.75 -11.58 10.40
N GLY A 225 3.69 -12.38 10.25
CA GLY A 225 3.13 -13.23 11.33
C GLY A 225 1.60 -13.24 11.36
N PRO A 226 0.96 -13.70 12.46
CA PRO A 226 -0.49 -13.93 12.52
C PRO A 226 -1.39 -12.76 12.09
N SER A 227 -1.00 -11.52 12.36
CA SER A 227 -1.76 -10.31 11.96
C SER A 227 -1.24 -9.64 10.69
N HIS A 228 -0.45 -10.33 9.86
CA HIS A 228 0.10 -9.78 8.62
C HIS A 228 -0.98 -9.15 7.72
N ALA A 229 -2.09 -9.87 7.49
CA ALA A 229 -3.19 -9.41 6.65
C ALA A 229 -3.94 -8.18 7.20
N LEU A 230 -3.68 -7.83 8.46
CA LEU A 230 -4.33 -6.75 9.20
C LEU A 230 -3.37 -5.58 9.46
N MET A 231 -2.15 -5.65 8.94
CA MET A 231 -1.12 -4.63 9.07
C MET A 231 -1.29 -3.52 8.02
N ASP A 232 -2.50 -2.97 7.98
CA ASP A 232 -2.88 -1.86 7.12
C ASP A 232 -2.53 -0.51 7.77
N PHE A 233 -2.27 0.47 6.91
CA PHE A 233 -2.19 1.89 7.26
C PHE A 233 -3.01 2.70 6.24
N LYS A 234 -3.19 3.98 6.49
CA LYS A 234 -3.88 4.90 5.59
C LYS A 234 -2.95 6.03 5.21
N VAL A 235 -3.20 6.60 4.04
CA VAL A 235 -2.43 7.74 3.54
C VAL A 235 -3.40 8.86 3.23
N LYS A 236 -3.26 9.98 3.93
CA LYS A 236 -3.98 11.22 3.65
C LYS A 236 -3.12 12.06 2.70
N ALA A 237 -3.51 12.13 1.43
CA ALA A 237 -2.84 12.96 0.44
C ALA A 237 -3.57 14.31 0.36
N LEU A 238 -2.90 15.37 0.79
CA LEU A 238 -3.47 16.71 0.95
C LEU A 238 -2.84 17.69 -0.05
N PRO A 239 -3.57 18.72 -0.50
CA PRO A 239 -2.95 19.88 -1.13
C PRO A 239 -1.82 20.44 -0.27
N LYS A 240 -0.81 21.05 -0.90
CA LYS A 240 0.40 21.53 -0.22
C LYS A 240 0.10 22.49 0.93
N GLU A 241 -0.89 23.36 0.76
CA GLU A 241 -1.33 24.33 1.74
C GLU A 241 -1.93 23.65 2.97
N GLU A 242 -2.80 22.65 2.77
CA GLU A 242 -3.42 21.86 3.84
C GLU A 242 -2.39 20.99 4.57
N PHE A 243 -1.43 20.41 3.84
CA PHE A 243 -0.32 19.69 4.45
C PHE A 243 0.52 20.62 5.35
N THR A 244 0.76 21.85 4.91
CA THR A 244 1.52 22.84 5.69
C THR A 244 0.77 23.22 6.96
N ALA A 245 -0.55 23.46 6.86
CA ALA A 245 -1.41 23.69 8.02
C ALA A 245 -1.37 22.50 9.00
N TRP A 246 -1.50 21.28 8.50
CA TRP A 246 -1.38 20.06 9.32
C TRP A 246 -0.03 19.97 10.04
N VAL A 247 1.09 20.31 9.37
CA VAL A 247 2.41 20.36 10.01
C VAL A 247 2.45 21.40 11.12
N GLU A 248 1.88 22.58 10.90
CA GLU A 248 1.81 23.65 11.91
C GLU A 248 0.97 23.23 13.12
N ASP A 249 -0.21 22.63 12.89
CA ASP A 249 -1.09 22.09 13.93
C ASP A 249 -0.37 21.04 14.78
N MET A 250 0.29 20.07 14.13
CA MET A 250 1.07 19.03 14.80
C MET A 250 2.26 19.59 15.60
N LYS A 251 2.91 20.66 15.12
CA LYS A 251 4.00 21.34 15.84
C LYS A 251 3.51 22.13 17.05
N ASN A 252 2.33 22.73 16.94
CA ASN A 252 1.72 23.56 17.97
C ASN A 252 0.85 22.76 18.95
N ALA A 253 0.66 21.46 18.70
CA ALA A 253 -0.07 20.55 19.56
C ALA A 253 0.46 20.61 21.00
N GLY A 254 -0.36 21.19 21.89
CA GLY A 254 -0.08 21.24 23.32
C GLY A 254 -0.38 19.90 24.02
N GLU A 255 -0.23 19.89 25.34
CA GLU A 255 -0.74 18.77 26.13
C GLU A 255 -2.25 18.62 25.93
N PRO A 256 -2.77 17.37 25.78
CA PRO A 256 -4.19 17.14 25.68
C PRO A 256 -4.95 17.75 26.87
N LYS A 257 -5.99 18.52 26.57
CA LYS A 257 -6.87 19.17 27.57
C LYS A 257 -8.28 18.59 27.45
N PRO A 258 -8.59 17.51 28.19
CA PRO A 258 -9.91 16.91 28.17
C PRO A 258 -10.99 17.91 28.63
N THR A 259 -12.08 18.02 27.88
CA THR A 259 -13.14 19.01 28.12
C THR A 259 -14.31 18.46 28.94
N SER A 260 -14.46 17.14 29.06
CA SER A 260 -15.49 16.48 29.84
C SER A 260 -14.91 15.76 31.06
N ASP A 261 -15.71 15.62 32.13
CA ASP A 261 -15.31 14.89 33.34
C ASP A 261 -14.91 13.43 33.02
N LEU A 262 -15.64 12.81 32.10
CA LEU A 262 -15.35 11.45 31.64
C LEU A 262 -14.00 11.35 30.92
N ALA A 263 -13.67 12.33 30.07
CA ALA A 263 -12.38 12.37 29.38
C ALA A 263 -11.22 12.69 30.34
N GLN A 264 -11.46 13.49 31.40
CA GLN A 264 -10.46 13.72 32.46
C GLN A 264 -10.18 12.42 33.23
N GLN A 265 -11.22 11.67 33.60
CA GLN A 265 -11.06 10.33 34.19
C GLN A 265 -10.29 9.40 33.24
N GLY A 266 -10.61 9.43 31.94
CA GLY A 266 -9.90 8.68 30.92
C GLY A 266 -8.41 9.03 30.83
N GLN A 267 -8.06 10.31 30.92
CA GLN A 267 -6.67 10.77 30.96
C GLN A 267 -5.92 10.23 32.19
N GLU A 268 -6.55 10.23 33.36
CA GLU A 268 -5.93 9.66 34.57
C GLU A 268 -5.65 8.15 34.44
N ILE A 269 -6.59 7.40 33.85
CA ILE A 269 -6.43 5.97 33.59
C ILE A 269 -5.31 5.77 32.55
N PHE A 270 -5.32 6.55 31.47
CA PHE A 270 -4.31 6.51 30.42
C PHE A 270 -2.90 6.71 31.00
N ASN A 271 -2.73 7.71 31.85
CA ASN A 271 -1.45 8.01 32.51
C ASN A 271 -0.93 6.85 33.37
N LYS A 272 -1.83 6.07 33.97
CA LYS A 272 -1.48 4.92 34.83
C LYS A 272 -1.21 3.64 34.04
N LYS A 273 -1.91 3.44 32.92
CA LYS A 273 -2.02 2.14 32.25
C LYS A 273 -1.41 2.09 30.84
N CYS A 274 -1.38 3.22 30.14
CA CYS A 274 -1.11 3.27 28.70
C CYS A 274 0.13 4.12 28.35
N LEU A 275 0.43 5.15 29.15
CA LEU A 275 1.49 6.14 28.88
C LEU A 275 2.90 5.54 28.79
N SER A 276 3.15 4.39 29.43
CA SER A 276 4.44 3.70 29.32
C SER A 276 4.75 3.24 27.90
N CYS A 277 3.72 2.95 27.09
CA CYS A 277 3.85 2.48 25.72
C CYS A 277 3.49 3.59 24.71
N HIS A 278 2.44 4.34 24.97
CA HIS A 278 1.88 5.32 24.04
C HIS A 278 2.22 6.77 24.40
N ALA A 279 2.81 7.49 23.45
CA ALA A 279 2.91 8.95 23.54
C ALA A 279 1.60 9.61 23.08
N VAL A 280 1.27 10.77 23.63
CA VAL A 280 0.11 11.60 23.25
C VAL A 280 0.52 13.00 22.76
N SER A 281 1.81 13.19 22.49
CA SER A 281 2.36 14.39 21.85
C SER A 281 3.02 13.99 20.54
N PRO A 282 2.87 14.78 19.46
CA PRO A 282 3.58 14.53 18.20
C PRO A 282 5.11 14.61 18.36
N GLN A 283 5.61 15.39 19.33
CA GLN A 283 7.03 15.54 19.63
C GLN A 283 7.51 14.46 20.61
N ASP A 284 7.44 13.20 20.19
CA ASP A 284 7.87 12.06 21.02
C ASP A 284 9.41 11.97 21.10
N GLY A 285 9.97 12.54 22.18
CA GLY A 285 11.42 12.56 22.43
C GLY A 285 12.02 11.21 22.88
N ARG A 286 11.21 10.14 22.99
CA ARG A 286 11.73 8.81 23.33
C ARG A 286 12.63 8.29 22.19
N PRO A 287 13.73 7.60 22.52
CA PRO A 287 14.54 6.95 21.50
C PRO A 287 13.70 5.93 20.74
N GLU A 288 14.01 5.71 19.47
CA GLU A 288 13.27 4.80 18.57
C GLU A 288 13.02 3.42 19.21
N SER A 289 14.03 2.83 19.85
CA SER A 289 13.92 1.53 20.54
C SER A 289 12.96 1.49 21.73
N ALA A 290 12.61 2.65 22.30
CA ALA A 290 11.65 2.79 23.40
C ALA A 290 10.23 3.16 22.93
N ARG A 291 10.04 3.47 21.65
CA ARG A 291 8.72 3.71 21.06
C ARG A 291 8.07 2.37 20.71
N LEU A 292 7.48 1.73 21.72
CA LEU A 292 6.97 0.35 21.65
C LEU A 292 5.56 0.22 21.06
N ALA A 293 4.81 1.33 20.99
CA ALA A 293 3.43 1.35 20.53
C ALA A 293 3.12 2.62 19.74
N PRO A 294 2.03 2.63 18.94
CA PRO A 294 1.64 3.79 18.14
C PRO A 294 1.58 5.09 18.95
N ASN A 295 2.10 6.18 18.41
CA ASN A 295 1.87 7.53 18.93
C ASN A 295 0.36 7.85 18.79
N LEU A 296 -0.30 8.39 19.80
CA LEU A 296 -1.75 8.63 19.83
C LEU A 296 -2.13 10.12 19.82
N SER A 297 -1.17 11.02 19.59
CA SER A 297 -1.36 12.47 19.66
C SER A 297 -2.56 13.00 18.88
N ASN A 298 -2.80 12.46 17.68
CA ASN A 298 -3.93 12.82 16.83
C ASN A 298 -4.91 11.65 16.63
N PHE A 299 -5.08 10.82 17.65
CA PHE A 299 -5.88 9.60 17.54
C PHE A 299 -7.30 9.86 17.05
N GLY A 300 -7.99 10.88 17.59
CA GLY A 300 -9.37 11.22 17.28
C GLY A 300 -9.61 11.75 15.86
N GLU A 301 -8.55 11.91 15.07
CA GLU A 301 -8.59 12.33 13.66
C GLU A 301 -8.24 11.19 12.71
N ARG A 302 -7.92 10.00 13.25
CA ARG A 302 -7.51 8.88 12.42
C ARG A 302 -8.64 8.38 11.56
N SER A 303 -8.24 7.82 10.43
CA SER A 303 -9.17 7.23 9.47
C SER A 303 -9.73 5.89 9.95
N ARG A 304 -8.94 5.14 10.74
CA ARG A 304 -9.26 3.80 11.25
C ARG A 304 -8.64 3.55 12.62
N ILE A 305 -9.26 2.67 13.40
CA ILE A 305 -8.69 2.12 14.65
C ILE A 305 -7.86 0.89 14.30
N ALA A 306 -6.63 0.84 14.82
CA ALA A 306 -5.65 -0.19 14.50
C ALA A 306 -5.44 -0.41 12.98
N GLY A 307 -5.76 0.58 12.13
CA GLY A 307 -5.64 0.50 10.66
C GLY A 307 -6.77 -0.25 9.94
N VAL A 308 -7.64 -0.98 10.66
CA VAL A 308 -8.64 -1.89 10.07
C VAL A 308 -10.08 -1.63 10.54
N LEU A 309 -10.29 -1.26 11.80
CA LEU A 309 -11.63 -1.02 12.36
C LEU A 309 -12.11 0.39 12.06
N ASP A 310 -13.43 0.56 11.91
CA ASP A 310 -14.03 1.88 11.71
C ASP A 310 -13.72 2.81 12.89
N HIS A 311 -13.51 4.09 12.59
CA HIS A 311 -13.08 5.06 13.59
C HIS A 311 -14.27 5.60 14.39
N ASN A 312 -14.73 4.84 15.38
CA ASN A 312 -15.81 5.22 16.28
C ASN A 312 -15.57 4.71 17.71
N LYS A 313 -16.33 5.25 18.67
CA LYS A 313 -16.17 4.94 20.11
C LYS A 313 -16.45 3.47 20.42
N GLU A 314 -17.42 2.83 19.75
CA GLU A 314 -17.77 1.42 19.98
C GLU A 314 -16.62 0.49 19.58
N GLU A 315 -16.09 0.65 18.37
CA GLU A 315 -14.95 -0.12 17.88
C GLU A 315 -13.67 0.14 18.70
N LEU A 316 -13.51 1.35 19.24
CA LEU A 316 -12.42 1.66 20.16
C LEU A 316 -12.52 0.87 21.46
N LYS A 317 -13.73 0.83 22.06
CA LYS A 317 -13.98 0.05 23.28
C LYS A 317 -13.75 -1.43 23.02
N ASN A 318 -14.22 -1.95 21.88
CA ASN A 318 -14.00 -3.31 21.45
C ASN A 318 -12.50 -3.63 21.32
N TRP A 319 -11.75 -2.75 20.65
CA TRP A 319 -10.29 -2.88 20.52
C TRP A 319 -9.58 -2.88 21.86
N ILE A 320 -9.90 -1.96 22.77
CA ILE A 320 -9.27 -1.88 24.11
C ILE A 320 -9.64 -3.10 24.98
N SER A 321 -10.84 -3.65 24.81
CA SER A 321 -11.33 -4.78 25.59
C SER A 321 -10.61 -6.08 25.22
N ASP A 322 -10.47 -6.36 23.92
CA ASP A 322 -9.81 -7.56 23.43
C ASP A 322 -9.06 -7.31 22.10
N PRO A 323 -7.85 -6.74 22.15
CA PRO A 323 -7.05 -6.51 20.94
C PRO A 323 -6.73 -7.82 20.18
N GLU A 324 -6.66 -8.96 20.89
CA GLU A 324 -6.28 -10.26 20.32
C GLU A 324 -7.33 -10.79 19.35
N GLN A 325 -8.61 -10.56 19.64
CA GLN A 325 -9.72 -10.89 18.74
C GLN A 325 -9.58 -10.22 17.38
N TYR A 326 -9.13 -8.96 17.37
CA TYR A 326 -9.04 -8.15 16.15
C TYR A 326 -7.69 -8.26 15.46
N LYS A 327 -6.61 -8.38 16.22
CA LYS A 327 -5.25 -8.56 15.70
C LYS A 327 -4.52 -9.65 16.49
N PRO A 328 -4.64 -10.93 16.09
CA PRO A 328 -3.93 -12.03 16.73
C PRO A 328 -2.42 -11.82 16.76
N GLY A 329 -1.79 -12.09 17.91
CA GLY A 329 -0.35 -11.95 18.14
C GLY A 329 0.13 -10.50 18.28
N ASN A 330 -0.78 -9.54 18.48
CA ASN A 330 -0.39 -8.16 18.77
C ASN A 330 0.35 -8.07 20.11
N LYS A 331 1.18 -7.04 20.27
CA LYS A 331 2.01 -6.83 21.48
C LYS A 331 1.31 -6.01 22.59
N MET A 332 0.03 -5.66 22.42
CA MET A 332 -0.74 -4.86 23.37
C MET A 332 -1.52 -5.73 24.36
N THR A 333 -2.04 -6.89 23.92
CA THR A 333 -2.82 -7.82 24.77
C THR A 333 -2.11 -8.13 26.10
N GLY A 334 -2.81 -7.93 27.22
CA GLY A 334 -2.32 -8.30 28.56
C GLY A 334 -1.31 -7.34 29.19
N THR A 335 -0.97 -6.22 28.56
CA THR A 335 0.08 -5.29 29.05
C THR A 335 -0.41 -4.20 30.01
N TYR A 336 -1.72 -3.92 30.04
CA TYR A 336 -2.34 -2.84 30.82
C TYR A 336 -3.21 -3.35 31.99
N GLY A 337 -3.19 -4.66 32.25
CA GLY A 337 -4.04 -5.33 33.23
C GLY A 337 -5.52 -5.29 32.86
N ASN A 338 -6.39 -5.76 33.76
CA ASN A 338 -7.83 -5.73 33.53
C ASN A 338 -8.36 -4.30 33.68
N LEU A 339 -9.27 -3.92 32.78
CA LEU A 339 -10.03 -2.67 32.83
C LEU A 339 -11.51 -2.98 33.03
N GLN A 340 -12.19 -2.19 33.84
CA GLN A 340 -13.64 -2.23 33.97
C GLN A 340 -14.33 -1.50 32.80
N GLU A 341 -15.62 -1.77 32.60
CA GLU A 341 -16.36 -1.21 31.45
C GLU A 341 -16.44 0.33 31.49
N ASP A 342 -16.56 0.90 32.69
CA ASP A 342 -16.52 2.36 32.92
C ASP A 342 -15.14 2.95 32.65
N GLU A 343 -14.06 2.25 33.02
CA GLU A 343 -12.68 2.65 32.69
C GLU A 343 -12.44 2.64 31.17
N ILE A 344 -12.97 1.64 30.47
CA ILE A 344 -12.87 1.52 29.01
C ILE A 344 -13.66 2.65 28.34
N ASP A 345 -14.85 2.99 28.82
CA ASP A 345 -15.64 4.09 28.27
C ASP A 345 -14.96 5.44 28.47
N ALA A 346 -14.37 5.66 29.65
CA ALA A 346 -13.59 6.86 29.96
C ALA A 346 -12.33 6.99 29.08
N LEU A 347 -11.57 5.90 28.92
CA LEU A 347 -10.42 5.86 28.00
C LEU A 347 -10.83 6.14 26.56
N ALA A 348 -11.93 5.55 26.10
CA ALA A 348 -12.42 5.77 24.74
C ALA A 348 -12.82 7.24 24.53
N GLU A 349 -13.49 7.87 25.50
CA GLU A 349 -13.81 9.29 25.45
C GLU A 349 -12.55 10.17 25.36
N TYR A 350 -11.55 9.89 26.21
CA TYR A 350 -10.27 10.61 26.20
C TYR A 350 -9.55 10.48 24.86
N LEU A 351 -9.39 9.26 24.34
CA LEU A 351 -8.66 8.98 23.11
C LEU A 351 -9.35 9.57 21.87
N MET A 352 -10.68 9.52 21.80
CA MET A 352 -11.44 10.18 20.71
C MET A 352 -11.32 11.70 20.76
N GLY A 353 -11.02 12.27 21.93
CA GLY A 353 -10.73 13.69 22.12
C GLY A 353 -9.30 14.12 21.77
N LEU A 354 -8.39 13.18 21.46
CA LEU A 354 -7.02 13.51 21.06
C LEU A 354 -6.97 14.01 19.62
N LYS A 355 -7.02 15.32 19.47
CA LYS A 355 -7.01 16.03 18.19
C LYS A 355 -5.95 17.13 18.21
N VAL A 356 -5.42 17.45 17.03
CA VAL A 356 -4.46 18.54 16.83
C VAL A 356 -5.01 19.64 15.94
N GLN A 357 -6.01 19.33 15.11
CA GLN A 357 -6.74 20.24 14.24
C GLN A 357 -8.09 20.57 14.90
N ASP A 358 -8.57 21.79 14.67
CA ASP A 358 -9.81 22.31 15.26
C ASP A 358 -11.11 21.72 14.67
#